data_AF-A0A2N9P105-F1
#
_entry.id   AF-A0A2N9P105-F1
#
_cell.length_a   1.000
_cell.length_b   1.000
_cell.length_c   1.000
_cell.angle_alpha   90.00
_cell.angle_beta   90.00
_cell.angle_gamma   90.00
#
_symmetry.space_group_name_H-M   'P 1'
#
loop_
_entity.id
_entity.type
_entity.pdbx_description
1 polymer ?
#
loop_
_entity_poly.entity_id
_entity_poly.type
_entity_poly.pdbx_seq_one_letter_code
_entity_poly.pdbx_strand_id
1 'polypeptide(L)'
;MPAIAEIGTEVRVIPNDDVEIVLAPGKHEFTDDRSPFFIRVTGVMKEADKIIGVFGDVTSGHQRYQGQTATLLVRLDHSDWLRDNRSAANFKVGKSVARPNGKHPFYHPEGTDIEGFPFLIRYGSLDSRRGNEPEVNSALDSPEALKAMKDHLERLRQHGGEEIDD
;
A
#
# COMPACT_ATOMS: atom_id res chain seq x y z
N MET A 1 -12.97 4.99 -7.04
CA MET A 1 -11.50 4.97 -6.82
C MET A 1 -10.82 4.80 -8.17
N PRO A 2 -9.75 5.57 -8.45
CA PRO A 2 -9.03 5.55 -9.72
C PRO A 2 -8.27 4.22 -9.91
N ALA A 3 -7.90 3.90 -11.14
CA ALA A 3 -7.10 2.70 -11.42
C ALA A 3 -5.67 2.86 -10.86
N ILE A 4 -5.06 1.78 -10.39
CA ILE A 4 -3.69 1.80 -9.84
C ILE A 4 -2.69 2.37 -10.86
N ALA A 5 -2.83 2.04 -12.15
CA ALA A 5 -1.92 2.49 -13.20
C ALA A 5 -2.21 3.88 -13.79
N GLU A 6 -3.20 4.60 -13.27
CA GLU A 6 -3.48 5.96 -13.71
C GLU A 6 -2.44 6.94 -13.14
N ILE A 7 -1.78 7.72 -14.01
CA ILE A 7 -0.79 8.73 -13.61
C ILE A 7 -1.45 9.80 -12.74
N GLY A 8 -0.80 10.15 -11.63
CA GLY A 8 -1.30 11.10 -10.65
C GLY A 8 -2.15 10.48 -9.54
N THR A 9 -2.55 9.21 -9.70
CA THR A 9 -3.22 8.45 -8.64
C THR A 9 -2.35 8.32 -7.41
N GLU A 10 -2.96 8.47 -6.23
CA GLU A 10 -2.30 8.16 -4.98
C GLU A 10 -2.60 6.72 -4.59
N VAL A 11 -1.56 5.93 -4.33
CA VAL A 11 -1.69 4.52 -3.95
C VAL A 11 -1.17 4.36 -2.54
N ARG A 12 -2.02 3.87 -1.65
CA ARG A 12 -1.63 3.42 -0.31
C ARG A 12 -1.02 2.04 -0.42
N VAL A 13 0.13 1.85 0.18
CA VAL A 13 0.84 0.58 0.29
C VAL A 13 0.87 0.18 1.75
N ILE A 14 0.37 -1.02 2.05
CA ILE A 14 0.36 -1.59 3.40
C ILE A 14 1.26 -2.83 3.37
N PRO A 15 2.47 -2.79 3.97
CA PRO A 15 3.30 -3.97 4.13
C PRO A 15 2.53 -5.09 4.84
N ASN A 16 2.53 -6.28 4.27
CA ASN A 16 1.83 -7.44 4.84
C ASN A 16 2.78 -8.37 5.62
N ASP A 17 4.05 -7.99 5.74
CA ASP A 17 5.12 -8.75 6.37
C ASP A 17 6.26 -7.80 6.78
N ASP A 18 7.25 -8.30 7.52
CA ASP A 18 8.38 -7.52 8.03
C ASP A 18 9.14 -6.84 6.89
N VAL A 19 9.44 -5.56 6.98
CA VAL A 19 10.11 -4.84 5.90
C VAL A 19 11.60 -5.18 5.89
N GLU A 20 12.12 -5.66 4.77
CA GLU A 20 13.56 -5.88 4.57
C GLU A 20 14.22 -4.57 4.12
N ILE A 21 15.31 -4.20 4.77
CA ILE A 21 16.15 -3.04 4.47
C ILE A 21 17.50 -3.57 4.01
N VAL A 22 17.80 -3.42 2.73
CA VAL A 22 19.07 -3.83 2.14
C VAL A 22 20.04 -2.66 2.22
N LEU A 23 21.13 -2.84 2.97
CA LEU A 23 22.11 -1.78 3.28
C LEU A 23 23.35 -1.84 2.37
N ALA A 24 23.69 -3.03 1.90
CA ALA A 24 24.82 -3.31 1.02
C ALA A 24 24.68 -4.75 0.47
N PRO A 25 25.51 -5.17 -0.51
CA PRO A 25 25.50 -6.56 -0.98
C PRO A 25 25.73 -7.53 0.20
N GLY A 26 24.79 -8.45 0.40
CA GLY A 26 24.83 -9.42 1.50
C GLY A 26 24.57 -8.87 2.90
N LYS A 27 24.21 -7.59 3.05
CA LYS A 27 23.89 -6.96 4.34
C LYS A 27 22.46 -6.42 4.34
N HIS A 28 21.61 -7.02 5.15
CA HIS A 28 20.21 -6.65 5.31
C HIS A 28 19.78 -6.62 6.79
N GLU A 29 18.75 -5.83 7.06
CA GLU A 29 18.05 -5.77 8.34
C GLU A 29 16.55 -5.97 8.10
N PHE A 30 15.82 -6.43 9.10
CA PHE A 30 14.36 -6.56 9.05
C PHE A 30 13.73 -5.69 10.13
N THR A 31 12.59 -5.09 9.81
CA THR A 31 11.74 -4.40 10.80
C THR A 31 10.33 -4.94 10.73
N ASP A 32 9.73 -5.22 11.89
CA ASP A 32 8.34 -5.62 12.02
C ASP A 32 7.36 -4.43 11.93
N ASP A 33 7.88 -3.20 11.81
CA ASP A 33 7.09 -2.01 11.57
C ASP A 33 6.50 -2.05 10.14
N ARG A 34 5.21 -2.36 10.09
CA ARG A 34 4.40 -2.44 8.87
C ARG A 34 3.60 -1.18 8.61
N SER A 35 4.06 -0.03 9.11
CA SER A 35 3.42 1.27 8.86
C SER A 35 3.23 1.49 7.35
N PRO A 36 2.02 1.91 6.94
CA PRO A 36 1.72 2.15 5.54
C PRO A 36 2.46 3.39 5.03
N PHE A 37 2.55 3.49 3.71
CA PHE A 37 3.04 4.68 3.02
C PHE A 37 2.21 4.93 1.76
N PHE A 38 2.33 6.13 1.22
CA PHE A 38 1.59 6.56 0.04
C PHE A 38 2.56 6.98 -1.05
N ILE A 39 2.19 6.69 -2.29
CA ILE A 39 2.95 7.08 -3.46
C ILE A 39 2.04 7.83 -4.42
N ARG A 40 2.59 8.78 -5.18
CA ARG A 40 1.90 9.34 -6.35
C ARG A 40 2.46 8.72 -7.61
N VAL A 41 1.63 8.03 -8.37
CA VAL A 41 2.06 7.33 -9.59
C VAL A 41 2.54 8.35 -10.62
N THR A 42 3.78 8.23 -11.05
CA THR A 42 4.41 9.08 -12.09
C THR A 42 4.74 8.31 -13.36
N GLY A 43 4.73 6.97 -13.31
CA GLY A 43 4.94 6.15 -14.49
C GLY A 43 4.43 4.72 -14.34
N VAL A 44 4.29 4.06 -15.50
CA VAL A 44 3.83 2.68 -15.65
C VAL A 44 4.93 1.86 -16.30
N MET A 45 5.14 0.64 -15.80
CA MET A 45 6.08 -0.33 -16.37
C MET A 45 5.31 -1.34 -17.23
N LYS A 46 5.81 -1.60 -18.43
CA LYS A 46 5.21 -2.53 -19.38
C LYS A 46 6.23 -3.55 -19.90
N GLU A 47 5.76 -4.77 -20.11
CA GLU A 47 6.49 -5.84 -20.80
C GLU A 47 5.51 -6.56 -21.74
N ALA A 48 5.85 -6.67 -23.02
CA ALA A 48 4.97 -7.23 -24.06
C ALA A 48 3.52 -6.69 -23.99
N ASP A 49 3.39 -5.37 -23.89
CA ASP A 49 2.13 -4.61 -23.75
C ASP A 49 1.30 -4.88 -22.48
N LYS A 50 1.78 -5.71 -21.55
CA LYS A 50 1.16 -5.93 -20.25
C LYS A 50 1.77 -5.01 -19.20
N ILE A 51 0.93 -4.47 -18.31
CA ILE A 51 1.43 -3.77 -17.13
C ILE A 51 2.07 -4.78 -16.18
N ILE A 52 3.33 -4.53 -15.83
CA ILE A 52 4.06 -5.32 -14.85
C ILE A 52 4.26 -4.56 -13.53
N GLY A 53 4.00 -3.26 -13.53
CA GLY A 53 4.15 -2.42 -12.34
C GLY A 53 3.89 -0.93 -12.59
N VAL A 54 3.99 -0.16 -11.51
CA VAL A 54 3.95 1.31 -11.52
C VAL A 54 5.07 1.83 -10.64
N PHE A 55 5.43 3.10 -10.81
CA PHE A 55 6.37 3.77 -9.93
C PHE A 55 5.96 5.21 -9.66
N GLY A 56 6.46 5.75 -8.56
CA GLY A 56 6.08 7.06 -8.06
C GLY A 56 6.89 7.48 -6.85
N ASP A 57 6.91 8.77 -6.56
CA ASP A 57 7.53 9.29 -5.35
C ASP A 57 6.66 9.02 -4.13
N VAL A 58 7.29 8.70 -3.00
CA VAL A 58 6.60 8.57 -1.72
C VAL A 58 6.14 9.94 -1.26
N THR A 59 4.83 10.11 -1.10
CA THR A 59 4.21 11.39 -0.70
C THR A 59 3.99 11.49 0.81
N SER A 60 3.80 10.36 1.50
CA SER A 60 3.64 10.31 2.96
C SER A 60 3.88 8.90 3.51
N GLY A 61 4.03 8.80 4.83
CA GLY A 61 4.29 7.55 5.55
C GLY A 61 5.45 7.66 6.52
N HIS A 62 5.88 6.51 7.05
CA HIS A 62 7.02 6.43 7.97
C HIS A 62 8.30 7.03 7.36
N GLN A 63 9.15 7.65 8.19
CA GLN A 63 10.35 8.36 7.77
C GLN A 63 11.29 7.53 6.87
N ARG A 64 11.30 6.21 7.07
CA ARG A 64 12.10 5.24 6.28
C ARG A 64 11.79 5.25 4.77
N TYR A 65 10.64 5.76 4.35
CA TYR A 65 10.23 5.83 2.95
C TYR A 65 10.32 7.25 2.38
N GLN A 66 10.45 8.28 3.22
CA GLN A 66 10.36 9.67 2.79
C GLN A 66 11.51 10.04 1.85
N GLY A 67 11.20 10.84 0.82
CA GLY A 67 12.17 11.30 -0.18
C GLY A 67 12.70 10.21 -1.11
N GLN A 68 12.04 9.04 -1.15
CA GLN A 68 12.40 7.92 -2.01
C GLN A 68 11.35 7.67 -3.09
N THR A 69 11.76 6.96 -4.13
CA THR A 69 10.89 6.47 -5.18
C THR A 69 10.48 5.03 -4.85
N ALA A 70 9.19 4.75 -4.96
CA ALA A 70 8.63 3.43 -4.83
C ALA A 70 8.34 2.84 -6.22
N THR A 71 8.65 1.55 -6.38
CA THR A 71 8.26 0.73 -7.52
C THR A 71 7.36 -0.40 -7.01
N LEU A 72 6.14 -0.47 -7.53
CA LEU A 72 5.16 -1.50 -7.21
C LEU A 72 5.07 -2.46 -8.39
N LEU A 73 5.17 -3.76 -8.13
CA LEU A 73 5.18 -4.81 -9.14
C LEU A 73 3.99 -5.73 -8.94
N VAL A 74 3.29 -6.02 -10.05
CA VAL A 74 2.12 -6.89 -10.08
C VAL A 74 2.50 -8.28 -9.54
N ARG A 75 1.69 -8.86 -8.65
CA ARG A 75 1.83 -10.25 -8.22
C ARG A 75 0.95 -11.17 -9.06
N LEU A 76 1.06 -12.47 -8.84
CA LEU A 76 0.21 -13.49 -9.50
C LEU A 76 -1.24 -13.50 -8.96
N ASP A 77 -1.80 -12.34 -8.61
CA ASP A 77 -3.18 -12.18 -8.16
C ASP A 77 -4.16 -11.95 -9.33
N HIS A 78 -3.65 -11.96 -10.56
CA HIS A 78 -4.40 -11.69 -11.80
C HIS A 78 -5.09 -10.32 -11.86
N SER A 79 -4.63 -9.36 -11.04
CA SER A 79 -5.15 -7.99 -11.06
C SER A 79 -4.83 -7.28 -12.38
N ASP A 80 -5.80 -6.52 -12.89
CA ASP A 80 -5.67 -5.65 -14.05
C ASP A 80 -5.55 -4.20 -13.56
N TRP A 81 -4.33 -3.71 -13.36
CA TRP A 81 -4.09 -2.38 -12.79
C TRP A 81 -4.57 -1.21 -13.67
N LEU A 82 -5.04 -1.47 -14.91
CA LEU A 82 -5.77 -0.47 -15.70
C LEU A 82 -7.21 -0.24 -15.22
N ARG A 83 -7.74 -1.16 -14.39
CA ARG A 83 -9.14 -1.18 -13.96
C ARG A 83 -9.26 -1.30 -12.44
N ASP A 84 -8.37 -2.07 -11.84
CA ASP A 84 -8.41 -2.39 -10.43
C ASP A 84 -7.84 -1.26 -9.59
N ASN A 85 -8.43 -1.09 -8.42
CA ASN A 85 -8.04 -0.13 -7.40
C ASN A 85 -7.46 -0.79 -6.14
N ARG A 86 -7.43 -2.13 -6.11
CA ARG A 86 -6.90 -2.94 -5.02
C ARG A 86 -6.16 -4.13 -5.61
N SER A 87 -5.03 -4.48 -5.01
CA SER A 87 -4.19 -5.60 -5.45
C SER A 87 -3.19 -5.96 -4.36
N ALA A 88 -2.56 -7.13 -4.47
CA ALA A 88 -1.31 -7.41 -3.78
C ALA A 88 -0.13 -7.09 -4.72
N ALA A 89 0.87 -6.38 -4.20
CA ALA A 89 2.06 -6.03 -4.96
C ALA A 89 3.33 -6.40 -4.20
N ASN A 90 4.40 -6.71 -4.95
CA ASN A 90 5.73 -6.50 -4.38
C ASN A 90 6.05 -5.01 -4.47
N PHE A 91 6.82 -4.51 -3.52
CA PHE A 91 7.33 -3.15 -3.56
C PHE A 91 8.84 -3.14 -3.37
N LYS A 92 9.48 -2.20 -4.06
CA LYS A 92 10.85 -1.74 -3.76
C LYS A 92 10.84 -0.24 -3.57
N VAL A 93 11.51 0.25 -2.54
CA VAL A 93 11.61 1.69 -2.25
C VAL A 93 13.09 2.06 -2.12
N GLY A 94 13.54 3.07 -2.85
CA GLY A 94 14.93 3.51 -2.82
C GLY A 94 15.16 4.76 -3.64
N LYS A 95 16.41 5.02 -4.03
CA LYS A 95 16.79 6.26 -4.72
C LYS A 95 16.34 6.33 -6.18
N SER A 96 15.93 5.22 -6.77
CA SER A 96 15.61 5.12 -8.19
C SER A 96 14.48 4.11 -8.45
N VAL A 97 13.92 4.14 -9.65
CA VAL A 97 12.92 3.17 -10.10
C VAL A 97 13.58 1.80 -10.31
N ALA A 98 13.02 0.75 -9.71
CA ALA A 98 13.50 -0.61 -9.91
C ALA A 98 13.19 -1.09 -11.34
N ARG A 99 14.10 -1.85 -11.96
CA ARG A 99 14.00 -2.32 -13.34
C ARG A 99 14.10 -3.84 -13.43
N PRO A 100 13.35 -4.52 -14.32
CA PRO A 100 13.51 -5.95 -14.56
C PRO A 100 14.97 -6.29 -14.90
N ASN A 101 15.50 -7.34 -14.29
CA ASN A 101 16.91 -7.74 -14.47
C ASN A 101 17.10 -8.98 -15.35
N GLY A 102 16.00 -9.63 -15.76
CA GLY A 102 16.02 -10.83 -16.59
C GLY A 102 16.54 -12.10 -15.91
N LYS A 103 16.89 -12.05 -14.62
CA LYS A 103 17.37 -13.21 -13.85
C LYS A 103 16.23 -14.02 -13.25
N HIS A 104 15.17 -13.33 -12.83
CA HIS A 104 13.95 -13.91 -12.29
C HIS A 104 12.73 -13.21 -12.90
N PRO A 105 11.53 -13.84 -12.87
CA PRO A 105 10.30 -13.16 -13.24
C PRO A 105 10.10 -11.87 -12.41
N PHE A 106 9.52 -10.83 -13.00
CA PHE A 106 9.36 -9.52 -12.35
C PHE A 106 8.59 -9.55 -11.01
N TYR A 107 7.72 -10.55 -10.83
CA TYR A 107 6.95 -10.76 -9.60
C TYR A 107 7.73 -11.52 -8.52
N HIS A 108 8.99 -11.88 -8.77
CA HIS A 108 9.92 -12.36 -7.75
C HIS A 108 10.57 -11.15 -7.05
N PRO A 109 10.83 -11.19 -5.72
CA PRO A 109 11.54 -10.10 -5.03
C PRO A 109 12.87 -9.72 -5.71
N GLU A 110 13.60 -10.72 -6.20
CA GLU A 110 14.88 -10.50 -6.93
C GLU A 110 14.71 -10.34 -8.45
N GLY A 111 13.48 -10.22 -8.97
CA GLY A 111 13.23 -10.05 -10.41
C GLY A 111 13.51 -8.65 -10.95
N THR A 112 13.77 -7.70 -10.05
CA THR A 112 14.12 -6.33 -10.40
C THR A 112 15.35 -5.86 -9.64
N ASP A 113 16.11 -4.93 -10.21
CA ASP A 113 17.25 -4.28 -9.56
C ASP A 113 16.94 -2.80 -9.33
N ILE A 114 17.46 -2.24 -8.24
CA ILE A 114 17.39 -0.81 -7.92
C ILE A 114 18.81 -0.27 -7.73
N GLU A 115 19.07 0.94 -8.19
CA GLU A 115 20.40 1.54 -8.08
C GLU A 115 20.68 2.04 -6.66
N GLY A 116 21.81 1.58 -6.11
CA GLY A 116 22.36 2.06 -4.85
C GLY A 116 21.70 1.46 -3.60
N PHE A 117 22.19 1.93 -2.45
CA PHE A 117 21.73 1.55 -1.11
C PHE A 117 21.48 2.81 -0.26
N PRO A 118 20.68 2.71 0.83
CA PRO A 118 19.82 1.57 1.14
C PRO A 118 18.62 1.49 0.19
N PHE A 119 17.98 0.33 0.13
CA PHE A 119 16.64 0.18 -0.41
C PHE A 119 15.82 -0.78 0.44
N LEU A 120 14.50 -0.65 0.36
CA LEU A 120 13.55 -1.49 1.05
C LEU A 120 12.83 -2.39 0.05
N ILE A 121 12.51 -3.63 0.44
CA ILE A 121 11.85 -4.59 -0.44
C ILE A 121 10.91 -5.51 0.35
N ARG A 122 9.68 -5.71 -0.11
CA ARG A 122 8.73 -6.74 0.40
C ARG A 122 7.49 -6.87 -0.48
N TYR A 123 6.43 -7.48 0.07
CA TYR A 123 5.08 -7.47 -0.48
C TYR A 123 4.10 -6.75 0.45
N GLY A 124 3.04 -6.20 -0.15
CA GLY A 124 2.00 -5.49 0.56
C GLY A 124 0.68 -5.46 -0.22
N SER A 125 -0.35 -4.93 0.44
CA SER A 125 -1.66 -4.65 -0.16
C SER A 125 -1.70 -3.21 -0.69
N LEU A 126 -2.38 -3.01 -1.81
CA LEU A 126 -2.59 -1.72 -2.46
C LEU A 126 -4.06 -1.30 -2.33
N ASP A 127 -4.28 0.00 -2.12
CA ASP A 127 -5.58 0.67 -2.25
C ASP A 127 -5.36 2.05 -2.90
N SER A 128 -5.96 2.31 -4.05
CA SER A 128 -5.82 3.58 -4.77
C SER A 128 -6.95 4.56 -4.47
N ARG A 129 -6.59 5.83 -4.34
CA ARG A 129 -7.52 6.94 -4.10
C ARG A 129 -7.18 8.14 -4.98
N ARG A 130 -8.14 9.05 -5.15
CA ARG A 130 -7.83 10.33 -5.80
C ARG A 130 -6.98 11.15 -4.84
N GLY A 131 -5.91 11.78 -5.32
CA GLY A 131 -4.92 12.49 -4.49
C GLY A 131 -5.43 13.70 -3.66
N ASN A 132 -6.74 13.98 -3.69
CA ASN A 132 -7.42 15.02 -2.91
C ASN A 132 -8.50 14.45 -1.97
N GLU A 133 -8.67 13.14 -1.89
CA GLU A 133 -9.61 12.53 -0.95
C GLU A 133 -8.99 12.59 0.46
N PRO A 134 -9.68 13.18 1.45
CA PRO A 134 -9.18 13.18 2.82
C PRO A 134 -8.94 11.74 3.27
N GLU A 135 -7.91 11.50 4.08
CA GLU A 135 -7.79 10.24 4.80
C GLU A 135 -9.11 10.01 5.55
N VAL A 136 -9.88 9.03 5.09
CA VAL A 136 -10.91 8.44 5.92
C VAL A 136 -10.14 7.67 6.98
N ASN A 137 -9.76 8.35 8.05
CA ASN A 137 -9.60 7.70 9.33
C ASN A 137 -10.90 6.94 9.52
N SER A 138 -10.84 5.60 9.54
CA SER A 138 -11.96 4.79 9.97
C SER A 138 -12.35 5.34 11.34
N ALA A 139 -13.40 6.15 11.40
CA ALA A 139 -13.94 6.71 12.63
C ALA A 139 -14.53 5.61 13.54
N LEU A 140 -14.22 4.34 13.27
CA LEU A 140 -14.49 3.18 14.09
C LEU A 140 -13.32 2.82 15.01
N ASP A 141 -12.12 3.38 14.80
CA ASP A 141 -10.93 3.11 15.63
C ASP A 141 -10.57 4.24 16.61
N SER A 142 -11.31 5.36 16.61
CA SER A 142 -11.10 6.37 17.66
C SER A 142 -11.75 5.91 18.97
N PRO A 143 -11.05 6.01 20.12
CA PRO A 143 -11.61 5.66 21.43
C PRO A 143 -12.93 6.40 21.73
N GLU A 144 -13.07 7.61 21.20
CA GLU A 144 -14.24 8.47 21.37
C GLU A 144 -15.44 7.97 20.58
N ALA A 145 -15.24 7.49 19.36
CA ALA A 145 -16.31 6.93 18.54
C ALA A 145 -16.76 5.54 19.05
N LEU A 146 -15.82 4.72 19.52
CA LEU A 146 -16.12 3.46 20.22
C LEU A 146 -16.94 3.71 21.49
N LYS A 147 -16.62 4.76 22.25
CA LYS A 147 -17.39 5.17 23.42
C LYS A 147 -18.80 5.64 23.02
N ALA A 148 -18.91 6.52 22.03
CA ALA A 148 -20.21 7.03 21.56
C ALA A 148 -21.13 5.91 21.04
N MET A 149 -20.57 4.91 20.34
CA MET A 149 -21.33 3.76 19.85
C MET A 149 -21.79 2.84 20.99
N LYS A 150 -20.95 2.60 22.00
CA LYS A 150 -21.33 1.86 23.21
C LYS A 150 -22.45 2.57 23.97
N ASP A 151 -22.31 3.89 24.18
CA ASP A 151 -23.33 4.70 24.87
C ASP A 151 -24.67 4.68 24.10
N HIS A 152 -24.63 4.68 22.77
CA HIS A 152 -25.83 4.58 21.94
C HIS A 152 -26.51 3.21 22.04
N LEU A 153 -25.74 2.12 22.00
CA LEU A 153 -26.25 0.75 22.15
C LEU A 153 -26.85 0.51 23.54
N GLU A 154 -26.26 1.08 24.60
CA GLU A 154 -26.83 1.00 25.95
C GLU A 154 -28.16 1.74 26.07
N ARG A 155 -28.30 2.92 25.42
CA ARG A 155 -29.58 3.64 25.38
C ARG A 155 -30.66 2.87 24.64
N LEU A 156 -30.32 2.23 23.53
CA LEU A 156 -31.28 1.38 22.79
C LEU A 156 -31.72 0.18 23.63
N ARG A 157 -30.81 -0.41 24.42
CA ARG A 157 -31.14 -1.50 25.35
C ARG A 157 -32.05 -1.04 26.51
N GLN A 158 -31.93 0.21 26.96
CA GLN A 158 -32.76 0.77 28.03
C GLN A 158 -34.17 1.18 27.55
N HIS A 159 -34.34 1.47 26.26
CA HIS A 159 -35.61 1.92 25.68
C HIS A 159 -36.34 0.87 24.82
N GLY A 160 -35.75 -0.30 24.56
CA GLY A 160 -36.36 -1.38 23.76
C GLY A 160 -37.29 -2.31 24.53
N GLY A 161 -37.87 -1.87 25.65
CA GLY A 161 -38.65 -2.71 26.58
C GLY A 161 -40.04 -2.18 26.93
N GLU A 162 -40.72 -1.50 26.01
CA GLU A 162 -42.18 -1.35 26.09
C GLU A 162 -42.83 -2.37 25.15
N GLU A 163 -43.15 -3.53 25.73
CA GLU A 163 -44.13 -4.48 25.16
C GLU A 163 -45.47 -3.75 25.00
N ILE A 164 -45.98 -3.77 23.78
CA ILE A 164 -47.39 -3.51 23.49
C ILE A 164 -48.10 -4.83 23.76
N ASP A 165 -48.69 -4.97 24.95
CA ASP A 165 -49.70 -6.02 25.22
C ASP A 165 -51.06 -5.50 24.74
N ASP A 166 -51.65 -6.22 23.77
CA ASP A 166 -53.06 -6.13 23.33
C ASP A 166 -54.00 -6.85 24.33
#